data_AF-A0A970X7X1-F1
#
_entry.id   AF-A0A970X7X1-F1
#
_cell.length_a   1.000
_cell.length_b   1.000
_cell.length_c   1.000
_cell.angle_alpha   90.00
_cell.angle_beta   90.00
_cell.angle_gamma   90.00
#
_symmetry.space_group_name_H-M   'P 1'
#
loop_
_entity.id
_entity.type
_entity.pdbx_description
1 polymer ?
#
loop_
_entity_poly.entity_id
_entity_poly.type
_entity_poly.pdbx_seq_one_letter_code
_entity_poly.pdbx_strand_id
1 'polypeptide(L)'
;KAAARGRARAGTTIRFRLNAAATVRLTVQRRLAGRRAGGRCVAPRRARPGARRCVRSVAAGRLVRRDLAAGAQRVRFSGRIGRRALRPGRYRLTAVAVDSAGRRSAPRRAAFRVLSPR
;
A
#
# COMPACT_ATOMS: atom_id res chain seq x y z
N LYS A 1 24.43 -6.09 1.23
CA LYS A 1 24.49 -4.79 1.97
C LYS A 1 23.26 -4.65 2.86
N ALA A 2 23.39 -4.86 4.17
CA ALA A 2 22.30 -4.64 5.12
C ALA A 2 22.27 -3.15 5.50
N ALA A 3 21.18 -2.45 5.18
CA ALA A 3 21.00 -1.06 5.60
C ALA A 3 20.95 -0.99 7.14
N ALA A 4 21.77 -0.13 7.72
CA ALA A 4 21.81 0.13 9.16
C ALA A 4 20.41 0.45 9.70
N ARG A 5 19.99 -0.23 10.77
CA ARG A 5 18.68 -0.02 11.41
C ARG A 5 18.72 1.21 12.32
N GLY A 6 18.81 2.41 11.72
CA GLY A 6 18.55 3.66 12.44
C GLY A 6 17.12 3.67 12.99
N ARG A 7 16.85 4.42 14.07
CA ARG A 7 15.50 4.64 14.62
C ARG A 7 14.57 4.94 13.44
N ALA A 8 13.67 4.01 13.12
CA ALA A 8 12.73 4.21 12.03
C ALA A 8 11.86 5.40 12.41
N ARG A 9 12.06 6.56 11.77
CA ARG A 9 11.24 7.74 12.02
C ARG A 9 9.78 7.32 11.90
N ALA A 10 8.96 7.71 12.87
CA ALA A 10 7.54 7.41 12.84
C ALA A 10 6.92 8.07 11.61
N GLY A 11 6.43 7.23 10.69
CA GLY A 11 5.79 7.69 9.46
C GLY A 11 6.73 7.95 8.27
N THR A 12 6.11 8.30 7.16
CA THR A 12 6.75 8.64 5.89
C THR A 12 5.87 9.66 5.15
N THR A 13 6.37 10.24 4.06
CA THR A 13 5.57 11.12 3.20
C THR A 13 5.35 10.45 1.86
N ILE A 14 4.07 10.26 1.51
CA ILE A 14 3.66 9.81 0.18
C ILE A 14 3.70 11.04 -0.72
N ARG A 15 4.57 11.01 -1.73
CA ARG A 15 4.70 12.07 -2.73
C ARG A 15 4.16 11.57 -4.07
N PHE A 16 3.37 12.40 -4.73
CA PHE A 16 2.86 12.12 -6.07
C PHE A 16 2.54 13.44 -6.77
N ARG A 17 2.35 13.38 -8.09
CA ARG A 17 1.95 14.52 -8.90
C ARG A 17 0.59 14.26 -9.52
N LEU A 18 -0.26 15.27 -9.51
CA LEU A 18 -1.54 15.29 -10.20
C LEU A 18 -1.45 16.25 -11.40
N ASN A 19 -2.06 15.87 -12.50
CA ASN A 19 -2.18 16.71 -13.70
C ASN A 19 -3.44 17.60 -13.67
N ALA A 20 -4.45 17.20 -12.90
CA ALA A 20 -5.69 17.95 -12.71
C ALA A 20 -6.17 17.80 -11.26
N ALA A 21 -7.11 18.66 -10.85
CA ALA A 21 -7.73 18.52 -9.54
C ALA A 21 -8.47 17.18 -9.42
N ALA A 22 -8.22 16.43 -8.33
CA ALA A 22 -8.75 15.08 -8.20
C ALA A 22 -8.86 14.60 -6.74
N THR A 23 -9.80 13.68 -6.51
CA THR A 23 -9.83 12.84 -5.32
C THR A 23 -8.92 11.64 -5.50
N VAL A 24 -7.91 11.50 -4.64
CA VAL A 24 -6.97 10.38 -4.67
C VAL A 24 -7.34 9.32 -3.64
N ARG A 25 -7.52 8.10 -4.12
CA ARG A 25 -7.71 6.89 -3.30
C ARG A 25 -6.38 6.16 -3.17
N LEU A 26 -5.88 6.11 -1.96
CA LEU A 26 -4.63 5.44 -1.56
C LEU A 26 -4.98 4.13 -0.87
N THR A 27 -4.94 3.02 -1.60
CA THR A 27 -5.23 1.69 -1.06
C THR A 27 -3.93 1.04 -0.57
N VAL A 28 -3.91 0.60 0.68
CA VAL A 28 -2.77 -0.08 1.28
C VAL A 28 -3.08 -1.57 1.42
N GLN A 29 -2.17 -2.40 0.93
CA GLN A 29 -2.28 -3.86 0.97
C GLN A 29 -1.03 -4.47 1.59
N ARG A 30 -1.21 -5.40 2.52
CA ARG A 30 -0.13 -6.20 3.10
C ARG A 30 0.27 -7.31 2.13
N ARG A 31 1.56 -7.45 1.87
CA ARG A 31 2.12 -8.55 1.08
C ARG A 31 2.46 -9.71 2.01
N LEU A 32 1.75 -10.81 1.85
CA LEU A 32 1.94 -12.03 2.64
C LEU A 32 2.38 -13.18 1.76
N ALA A 33 3.08 -14.14 2.36
CA ALA A 33 3.33 -15.42 1.72
C ALA A 33 2.00 -16.12 1.41
N GLY A 34 1.94 -16.73 0.25
CA GLY A 34 0.84 -17.56 -0.20
C GLY A 34 1.35 -18.73 -1.02
N ARG A 35 0.44 -19.65 -1.34
CA ARG A 35 0.69 -20.76 -2.25
C ARG A 35 -0.45 -20.87 -3.26
N ARG A 36 -0.15 -21.36 -4.46
CA ARG A 36 -1.14 -21.54 -5.52
C ARG A 36 -2.02 -22.75 -5.21
N ALA A 37 -3.33 -22.58 -5.27
CA ALA A 37 -4.32 -23.65 -5.19
C ALA A 37 -5.54 -23.27 -6.03
N GLY A 38 -5.94 -24.13 -6.98
CA GLY A 38 -7.06 -23.87 -7.90
C GLY A 38 -6.96 -22.52 -8.62
N GLY A 39 -5.81 -22.23 -9.23
CA GLY A 39 -5.51 -20.95 -9.92
C GLY A 39 -5.29 -19.74 -9.01
N ARG A 40 -5.72 -19.79 -7.75
CA ARG A 40 -5.69 -18.65 -6.81
C ARG A 40 -4.44 -18.67 -5.92
N CYS A 41 -4.03 -17.49 -5.44
CA CYS A 41 -2.98 -17.37 -4.43
C CYS A 41 -3.61 -17.35 -3.03
N VAL A 42 -3.60 -18.50 -2.36
CA VAL A 42 -4.26 -18.71 -1.06
C VAL A 42 -3.26 -18.64 0.10
N ALA A 43 -3.76 -18.61 1.33
CA ALA A 43 -2.92 -18.74 2.52
C ALA A 43 -2.18 -20.09 2.48
N PRO A 44 -0.90 -20.18 2.93
CA PRO A 44 -0.12 -21.41 2.81
C PRO A 44 -0.81 -22.65 3.40
N ARG A 45 -1.50 -22.50 4.54
CA ARG A 45 -2.27 -23.58 5.20
C ARG A 45 -3.45 -24.13 4.39
N ARG A 46 -3.89 -23.43 3.34
CA ARG A 46 -5.02 -23.80 2.47
C ARG A 46 -4.56 -24.40 1.14
N ALA A 47 -3.26 -24.62 0.97
CA ALA A 47 -2.69 -25.24 -0.21
C ALA A 47 -2.05 -26.57 0.18
N ARG A 48 -1.97 -27.49 -0.78
CA ARG A 48 -1.27 -28.76 -0.61
C ARG A 48 0.22 -28.51 -0.24
N PRO A 49 0.85 -29.39 0.55
CA PRO A 49 2.30 -29.37 0.74
C PRO A 49 3.03 -29.30 -0.62
N GLY A 50 4.13 -28.56 -0.69
CA GLY A 50 4.90 -28.40 -1.93
C GLY A 50 4.32 -27.43 -2.98
N ALA A 51 3.09 -26.92 -2.84
CA ALA A 51 2.48 -26.04 -3.84
C ALA A 51 3.30 -24.76 -4.13
N ARG A 52 3.30 -24.33 -5.40
CA ARG A 52 4.06 -23.17 -5.91
C ARG A 52 3.85 -21.92 -5.05
N ARG A 53 4.95 -21.25 -4.68
CA ARG A 53 4.94 -20.01 -3.89
C ARG A 53 4.30 -18.87 -4.68
N CYS A 54 3.55 -18.03 -4.00
CA CYS A 54 3.00 -16.79 -4.57
C CYS A 54 2.91 -15.71 -3.49
N VAL A 55 2.73 -14.45 -3.91
CA VAL A 55 2.55 -13.33 -2.98
C VAL A 55 1.08 -12.94 -2.94
N ARG A 56 0.46 -13.13 -1.78
CA ARG A 56 -0.93 -12.75 -1.54
C ARG A 56 -0.99 -11.30 -1.08
N SER A 57 -1.81 -10.49 -1.75
CA SER A 57 -2.06 -9.10 -1.35
C SER A 57 -3.34 -9.02 -0.54
N VAL A 58 -3.24 -8.72 0.75
CA VAL A 58 -4.38 -8.62 1.67
C VAL A 58 -4.67 -7.15 1.96
N ALA A 59 -5.92 -6.72 1.84
CA ALA A 59 -6.30 -5.34 2.13
C ALA A 59 -5.95 -4.97 3.58
N ALA A 60 -5.25 -3.86 3.77
CA ALA A 60 -4.93 -3.30 5.09
C ALA A 60 -5.76 -2.04 5.39
N GLY A 61 -6.26 -1.37 4.36
CA GLY A 61 -7.17 -0.22 4.46
C GLY A 61 -6.98 0.73 3.28
N ARG A 62 -7.73 1.84 3.26
CA ARG A 62 -7.52 2.94 2.30
C ARG A 62 -7.50 4.28 3.00
N LEU A 63 -6.78 5.22 2.42
CA LEU A 63 -6.84 6.64 2.72
C LEU A 63 -7.46 7.35 1.52
N VAL A 64 -8.38 8.27 1.77
CA VAL A 64 -8.96 9.11 0.71
C VAL A 64 -8.51 10.55 0.96
N ARG A 65 -8.05 11.20 -0.10
CA ARG A 65 -7.72 12.63 -0.11
C ARG A 65 -8.58 13.28 -1.17
N ARG A 66 -9.51 14.11 -0.72
CA ARG A 66 -10.44 14.84 -1.59
C ARG A 66 -9.82 16.17 -1.98
N ASP A 67 -10.32 16.74 -3.05
CA ASP A 67 -10.10 18.14 -3.43
C ASP A 67 -8.62 18.53 -3.52
N LEU A 68 -7.78 17.59 -3.97
CA LEU A 68 -6.37 17.89 -4.20
C LEU A 68 -6.23 18.65 -5.52
N ALA A 69 -5.58 19.81 -5.46
CA ALA A 69 -5.24 20.59 -6.64
C ALA A 69 -4.24 19.85 -7.55
N ALA A 70 -4.18 20.27 -8.81
CA ALA A 70 -3.13 19.86 -9.73
C ALA A 70 -1.74 20.23 -9.18
N GLY A 71 -0.71 19.50 -9.61
CA GLY A 71 0.68 19.72 -9.20
C GLY A 71 1.21 18.69 -8.20
N ALA A 72 2.27 19.05 -7.50
CA ALA A 72 2.98 18.17 -6.58
C ALA A 72 2.25 18.09 -5.23
N GLN A 73 1.90 16.87 -4.82
CA GLN A 73 1.15 16.58 -3.60
C GLN A 73 2.01 15.80 -2.61
N ARG A 74 1.89 16.16 -1.33
CA ARG A 74 2.62 15.53 -0.22
C ARG A 74 1.64 15.13 0.88
N VAL A 75 1.48 13.84 1.09
CA VAL A 75 0.59 13.29 2.11
C VAL A 75 1.44 12.64 3.20
N ARG A 76 1.41 13.21 4.42
CA ARG A 76 2.00 12.58 5.59
C ARG A 76 1.28 11.27 5.89
N PHE A 77 2.04 10.21 6.12
CA PHE A 77 1.55 8.88 6.43
C PHE A 77 2.28 8.34 7.66
N SER A 78 1.59 8.31 8.80
CA SER A 78 2.16 7.88 10.08
C SER A 78 2.35 6.36 10.22
N GLY A 79 2.03 5.57 9.19
CA GLY A 79 1.92 4.11 9.33
C GLY A 79 0.58 3.65 9.92
N ARG A 80 -0.40 4.56 10.04
CA ARG A 80 -1.75 4.28 10.53
C ARG A 80 -2.80 4.52 9.45
N ILE A 81 -3.88 3.76 9.49
CA ILE A 81 -5.07 3.96 8.66
C ILE A 81 -6.26 4.10 9.61
N GLY A 82 -6.84 5.31 9.65
CA GLY A 82 -7.78 5.68 10.70
C GLY A 82 -7.16 5.50 12.08
N ARG A 83 -7.87 4.80 12.98
CA ARG A 83 -7.39 4.49 14.32
C ARG A 83 -6.44 3.30 14.40
N ARG A 84 -6.17 2.58 13.30
CA ARG A 84 -5.39 1.31 13.33
C ARG A 84 -3.96 1.50 12.83
N ALA A 85 -2.99 1.11 13.64
CA ALA A 85 -1.60 1.00 13.23
C ALA A 85 -1.38 -0.23 12.33
N LEU A 86 -0.57 -0.06 11.28
CA LEU A 86 -0.13 -1.19 10.46
C LEU A 86 0.89 -2.03 11.22
N ARG A 87 0.73 -3.35 11.14
CA ARG A 87 1.71 -4.28 11.72
C ARG A 87 3.03 -4.22 10.93
N PRO A 88 4.18 -4.50 11.56
CA PRO A 88 5.43 -4.63 10.84
C PRO A 88 5.33 -5.65 9.69
N GLY A 89 5.96 -5.32 8.57
CA GLY A 89 5.93 -6.17 7.37
C GLY A 89 6.02 -5.41 6.05
N ARG A 90 5.88 -6.15 4.95
CA ARG A 90 5.92 -5.60 3.59
C ARG A 90 4.53 -5.22 3.13
N TYR A 91 4.43 -4.05 2.50
CA TYR A 91 3.19 -3.47 2.02
C TYR A 91 3.32 -2.98 0.58
N ARG A 92 2.16 -2.78 -0.05
CA ARG A 92 1.99 -2.13 -1.34
C ARG A 92 0.95 -1.02 -1.17
N LEU A 93 1.31 0.17 -1.61
CA LEU A 93 0.41 1.30 -1.80
C LEU A 93 -0.03 1.32 -3.26
N THR A 94 -1.32 1.50 -3.50
CA THR A 94 -1.89 1.75 -4.83
C THR A 94 -2.62 3.08 -4.80
N ALA A 95 -2.23 4.01 -5.65
CA ALA A 95 -2.87 5.31 -5.82
C ALA A 95 -3.72 5.31 -7.10
N VAL A 96 -4.96 5.77 -6.98
CA VAL A 96 -5.88 6.01 -8.09
C VAL A 96 -6.50 7.40 -7.88
N ALA A 97 -6.32 8.29 -8.85
CA ALA A 97 -6.94 9.60 -8.85
C ALA A 97 -8.27 9.55 -9.62
N VAL A 98 -9.26 10.31 -9.16
CA VAL A 98 -10.54 10.50 -9.84
C VAL A 98 -10.84 11.99 -9.89
N ASP A 99 -10.99 12.53 -11.10
CA ASP A 99 -11.28 13.95 -11.30
C ASP A 99 -12.77 14.27 -11.04
N SER A 100 -13.14 15.56 -11.14
CA SER A 100 -14.53 16.01 -10.99
C SER A 100 -15.47 15.46 -12.07
N ALA A 101 -14.94 15.15 -13.26
CA ALA A 101 -15.67 14.49 -14.34
C ALA A 101 -15.82 12.98 -14.15
N GLY A 102 -15.32 12.41 -13.03
CA GLY A 102 -15.41 10.98 -12.72
C GLY A 102 -14.39 10.10 -13.45
N ARG A 103 -13.48 10.66 -14.25
CA ARG A 103 -12.44 9.91 -14.96
C ARG A 103 -11.39 9.41 -13.99
N ARG A 104 -10.97 8.15 -14.16
CA ARG A 104 -10.03 7.47 -13.26
C ARG A 104 -8.64 7.39 -13.89
N SER A 105 -7.61 7.66 -13.09
CA SER A 105 -6.23 7.44 -13.52
C SER A 105 -5.88 5.96 -13.56
N ALA A 106 -4.87 5.60 -14.36
CA ALA A 106 -4.20 4.32 -14.23
C ALA A 106 -3.64 4.13 -12.80
N PRO A 107 -3.69 2.91 -12.22
CA PRO A 107 -3.22 2.67 -10.86
C PRO A 107 -1.70 2.76 -10.78
N ARG A 108 -1.19 3.65 -9.92
CA ARG A 108 0.24 3.74 -9.61
C ARG A 108 0.54 2.99 -8.33
N ARG A 109 1.60 2.19 -8.32
CA ARG A 109 1.93 1.27 -7.21
C ARG A 109 3.31 1.56 -6.65
N ALA A 110 3.43 1.55 -5.32
CA ALA A 110 4.69 1.66 -4.61
C ALA A 110 4.78 0.57 -3.54
N ALA A 111 5.97 -0.01 -3.36
CA ALA A 111 6.23 -0.96 -2.27
C ALA A 111 6.89 -0.23 -1.10
N PHE A 112 6.52 -0.59 0.13
CA PHE A 112 7.16 -0.07 1.32
C PHE A 112 7.16 -1.11 2.45
N ARG A 113 7.99 -0.89 3.47
CA ARG A 113 8.06 -1.74 4.65
C ARG A 113 7.71 -0.93 5.88
N VAL A 114 6.79 -1.45 6.69
CA VAL A 114 6.57 -0.97 8.06
C VAL A 114 7.57 -1.68 8.95
N LEU A 115 8.44 -0.89 9.58
CA LEU A 115 9.44 -1.39 10.51
C LEU A 115 8.82 -1.56 11.89
N SER A 116 9.39 -2.46 12.69
CA SER A 116 8.99 -2.58 14.10
C SER A 116 9.38 -1.30 14.84
N PRO A 117 8.51 -0.72 15.68
CA PRO A 117 8.97 0.20 16.70
C PRO A 117 10.02 -0.53 17.53
N ARG A 118 11.18 0.12 17.71
CA ARG A 118 12.22 -0.33 18.64
C ARG A 118 11.99 0.35 19.96
#